data_AF-A0A5E4M792-F1
#
_entry.id   AF-A0A5E4M792-F1
#
_cell.length_a   1.000
_cell.length_b   1.000
_cell.length_c   1.000
_cell.angle_alpha   90.00
_cell.angle_beta   90.00
_cell.angle_gamma   90.00
#
_symmetry.space_group_name_H-M   'P 1'
#
loop_
_entity.id
_entity.type
_entity.pdbx_description
1 polymer ?
#
loop_
_entity_poly.entity_id
_entity_poly.type
_entity_poly.pdbx_seq_one_letter_code
_entity_poly.pdbx_strand_id
1 'polypeptide(L)'
;MIKRVTISDKALEASFKVAELISKNMNSHVIGEKLIGPACLAMVETMLGKESKDVISKVPLSNNTISRRINEMADDINDIVLEKN
;
A
#
# COMPACT_ATOMS: atom_id res chain seq x y z
N MET A 1 -19.02 -2.63 -13.01
CA MET A 1 -18.96 -3.35 -11.71
C MET A 1 -17.54 -3.27 -11.18
N ILE A 2 -17.31 -2.45 -10.15
CA ILE A 2 -16.03 -2.51 -9.40
C ILE A 2 -16.10 -3.77 -8.54
N LYS A 3 -15.30 -4.79 -8.86
CA LYS A 3 -15.14 -5.96 -8.00
C LYS A 3 -14.54 -5.48 -6.68
N ARG A 4 -15.35 -5.41 -5.62
CA ARG A 4 -14.85 -5.22 -4.25
C ARG A 4 -14.16 -6.52 -3.85
N VAL A 5 -12.85 -6.56 -4.02
CA VAL A 5 -12.01 -7.62 -3.45
C VAL A 5 -11.98 -7.37 -1.94
N THR A 6 -12.41 -8.34 -1.14
CA THR A 6 -12.28 -8.30 0.31
C THR A 6 -10.80 -8.47 0.64
N ILE A 7 -10.11 -7.35 0.88
CA ILE A 7 -8.71 -7.33 1.32
C ILE A 7 -8.71 -7.57 2.83
N SER A 8 -7.80 -8.41 3.34
CA SER A 8 -7.68 -8.59 4.80
C SER A 8 -7.22 -7.29 5.45
N ASP A 9 -7.66 -7.02 6.68
CA ASP A 9 -7.29 -5.79 7.41
C ASP A 9 -5.76 -5.61 7.48
N LYS A 10 -5.02 -6.72 7.64
CA LYS A 10 -3.55 -6.72 7.62
C LYS A 10 -2.95 -6.31 6.27
N ALA A 11 -3.53 -6.78 5.16
CA ALA A 11 -3.07 -6.39 3.82
C ALA A 11 -3.43 -4.93 3.50
N LEU A 12 -4.55 -4.46 4.01
CA LEU A 12 -4.93 -3.05 3.93
C LEU A 12 -3.94 -2.18 4.70
N GLU A 13 -3.69 -2.50 5.97
CA GLU A 13 -2.74 -1.80 6.86
C GLU A 13 -1.32 -1.78 6.27
N ALA A 14 -0.81 -2.94 5.85
CA ALA A 14 0.51 -3.04 5.23
C ALA A 14 0.63 -2.11 4.01
N SER A 15 -0.44 -2.00 3.24
CA SER A 15 -0.41 -1.16 2.06
C SER A 15 -0.53 0.34 2.33
N PHE A 16 -1.19 0.75 3.42
CA PHE A 16 -1.11 2.13 3.91
C PHE A 16 0.31 2.46 4.38
N LYS A 17 0.96 1.56 5.11
CA LYS A 17 2.37 1.74 5.54
C LYS A 17 3.31 1.94 4.35
N VAL A 18 3.14 1.17 3.27
CA VAL A 18 3.93 1.36 2.04
C VAL A 18 3.63 2.71 1.38
N ALA A 19 2.36 3.10 1.29
CA ALA A 19 1.97 4.40 0.74
C ALA A 19 2.55 5.58 1.53
N GLU A 20 2.54 5.49 2.86
CA GLU A 20 3.15 6.47 3.77
C GLU A 20 4.66 6.60 3.53
N LEU A 21 5.37 5.46 3.42
CA LEU A 21 6.81 5.46 3.14
C LEU A 21 7.14 6.07 1.77
N ILE A 22 6.33 5.80 0.74
CA ILE A 22 6.50 6.40 -0.59
C ILE A 22 6.32 7.92 -0.51
N SER A 23 5.24 8.37 0.14
CA SER A 23 4.92 9.79 0.32
C SER A 23 6.01 10.55 1.09
N LYS A 24 6.47 10.00 2.23
CA LYS A 24 7.52 10.61 3.06
C LYS A 24 8.85 10.79 2.34
N ASN A 25 9.15 9.92 1.38
CA ASN A 25 10.38 10.01 0.58
C ASN A 25 10.19 10.80 -0.73
N MET A 26 9.05 11.48 -0.92
CA MET A 26 8.70 12.22 -2.15
C MET A 26 8.82 11.39 -3.43
N ASN A 27 8.58 10.08 -3.34
CA ASN A 27 8.71 9.17 -4.48
C ASN A 27 7.42 9.12 -5.30
N SER A 28 7.56 8.78 -6.58
CA SER A 28 6.40 8.51 -7.43
C SER A 28 5.63 7.28 -6.92
N HIS A 29 4.30 7.40 -6.85
CA HIS A 29 3.38 6.30 -6.53
C HIS A 29 3.57 5.05 -7.43
N VAL A 30 4.12 5.23 -8.63
CA VAL A 30 4.49 4.18 -9.57
C VAL A 30 5.53 3.20 -8.99
N ILE A 31 6.36 3.65 -8.04
CA ILE A 31 7.44 2.84 -7.45
C ILE A 31 6.90 1.64 -6.66
N GLY A 32 5.67 1.76 -6.11
CA GLY A 32 5.00 0.67 -5.39
C GLY A 32 4.81 -0.56 -6.27
N GLU A 33 4.31 -0.33 -7.49
CA GLU A 33 4.04 -1.39 -8.46
C GLU A 33 5.30 -1.85 -9.20
N LYS A 34 6.16 -0.91 -9.60
CA LYS A 34 7.34 -1.23 -10.45
C LYS A 34 8.51 -1.86 -9.69
N LEU A 35 8.69 -1.54 -8.41
CA LEU A 35 9.89 -1.94 -7.67
C LEU A 35 9.56 -2.60 -6.33
N ILE A 36 8.78 -1.93 -5.47
CA ILE A 36 8.55 -2.41 -4.10
C ILE A 36 7.81 -3.74 -4.10
N GLY A 37 6.75 -3.88 -4.89
CA GLY A 37 6.01 -5.14 -5.03
C GLY A 37 6.92 -6.30 -5.47
N PRO A 38 7.60 -6.20 -6.62
CA PRO A 38 8.54 -7.24 -7.07
C PRO A 38 9.65 -7.55 -6.06
N ALA A 39 10.26 -6.52 -5.45
CA ALA A 39 11.33 -6.70 -4.47
C ALA A 39 10.85 -7.46 -3.22
N CYS A 40 9.70 -7.07 -2.65
CA CYS A 40 9.12 -7.76 -1.50
C CYS A 40 8.80 -9.22 -1.83
N LEU A 41 8.22 -9.50 -3.01
CA LEU A 41 7.91 -10.86 -3.42
C LEU A 41 9.17 -11.72 -3.58
N ALA A 42 10.22 -11.18 -4.20
CA ALA A 42 11.49 -11.88 -4.37
C ALA A 42 12.15 -12.20 -3.02
N MET A 43 12.17 -11.23 -2.09
CA MET A 43 12.73 -11.44 -0.75
C MET A 43 11.94 -12.50 0.04
N VAL A 44 10.61 -12.40 0.05
CA VAL A 44 9.75 -13.31 0.82
C VAL A 44 9.82 -14.72 0.25
N GLU A 45 9.81 -14.87 -1.07
CA GLU A 45 9.97 -16.18 -1.70
C GLU A 45 11.33 -16.82 -1.37
N THR A 46 12.40 -16.03 -1.43
CA THR A 46 13.77 -16.51 -1.16
C THR A 46 13.95 -16.89 0.30
N MET A 47 13.43 -16.09 1.23
CA MET A 47 13.68 -16.24 2.67
C MET A 47 12.67 -17.13 3.38
N LEU A 48 11.40 -17.06 2.95
CA LEU A 48 10.24 -17.63 3.67
C LEU A 48 9.42 -18.60 2.80
N GLY A 49 9.85 -18.83 1.56
CA GLY A 49 9.20 -19.76 0.63
C GLY A 49 7.95 -19.21 -0.06
N LYS A 50 7.44 -20.04 -0.98
CA LYS A 50 6.35 -19.67 -1.89
C LYS A 50 5.00 -19.43 -1.20
N GLU A 51 4.69 -20.19 -0.16
CA GLU A 51 3.44 -20.00 0.60
C GLU A 51 3.36 -18.59 1.21
N SER A 52 4.47 -18.13 1.79
CA SER A 52 4.58 -16.77 2.34
C SER A 52 4.44 -15.70 1.26
N LYS A 53 4.98 -15.94 0.05
CA LYS A 53 4.87 -15.03 -1.10
C LYS A 53 3.40 -14.85 -1.51
N ASP A 54 2.61 -15.92 -1.55
CA ASP A 54 1.20 -15.89 -1.95
C ASP A 54 0.32 -15.13 -0.93
N VAL A 55 0.75 -15.04 0.33
CA VAL A 55 0.12 -14.18 1.34
C VAL A 55 0.45 -12.71 1.06
N ILE A 56 1.72 -12.39 0.80
CA ILE A 56 2.19 -11.02 0.57
C ILE A 56 1.70 -10.45 -0.77
N SER A 57 1.50 -11.29 -1.79
CA SER A 57 0.97 -10.85 -3.09
C SER A 57 -0.45 -10.27 -3.01
N LYS A 58 -1.16 -10.45 -1.89
CA LYS A 58 -2.48 -9.87 -1.64
C LYS A 58 -2.42 -8.40 -1.20
N VAL A 59 -1.23 -7.87 -0.88
CA VAL A 59 -1.05 -6.45 -0.53
C VAL A 59 -1.18 -5.62 -1.81
N PRO A 60 -2.18 -4.72 -1.91
CA PRO A 60 -2.44 -4.00 -3.15
C PRO A 60 -1.53 -2.77 -3.29
N LEU A 61 -0.43 -2.93 -4.02
CA LEU A 61 0.58 -1.90 -4.25
C LEU A 61 0.50 -1.22 -5.63
N SER A 62 -0.61 -1.40 -6.35
CA SER A 62 -0.77 -0.77 -7.68
C SER A 62 -0.69 0.74 -7.58
N ASN A 63 -0.25 1.37 -8.66
CA ASN A 63 -0.15 2.81 -8.82
C ASN A 63 -1.39 3.55 -8.28
N ASN A 64 -2.57 3.15 -8.76
CA ASN A 64 -3.84 3.76 -8.40
C ASN A 64 -4.19 3.56 -6.92
N THR A 65 -3.83 2.41 -6.35
CA THR A 65 -4.12 2.14 -4.94
C THR A 65 -3.21 2.94 -4.01
N ILE A 66 -1.93 3.09 -4.36
CA ILE A 66 -0.99 3.92 -3.60
C ILE A 66 -1.39 5.39 -3.66
N SER A 67 -1.73 5.93 -4.84
CA SER A 67 -2.23 7.30 -4.97
C SER A 67 -3.47 7.54 -4.10
N ARG A 68 -4.46 6.65 -4.18
CA ARG A 68 -5.68 6.79 -3.40
C ARG A 68 -5.40 6.83 -1.91
N ARG A 69 -4.52 5.95 -1.40
CA ARG A 69 -4.17 5.94 0.03
C ARG A 69 -3.43 7.18 0.48
N ILE A 70 -2.55 7.73 -0.36
CA ILE A 70 -1.87 9.00 -0.05
C ILE A 70 -2.88 10.13 0.06
N ASN A 71 -3.86 10.18 -0.85
CA ASN A 71 -4.94 11.17 -0.79
C ASN A 71 -5.83 10.97 0.45
N GLU A 72 -6.23 9.73 0.75
CA GLU A 72 -7.03 9.41 1.95
C GLU A 72 -6.32 9.86 3.23
N MET A 73 -5.02 9.60 3.37
CA MET A 73 -4.26 10.09 4.52
C MET A 73 -4.15 11.62 4.56
N ALA A 74 -4.13 12.29 3.41
CA ALA A 74 -4.11 13.76 3.37
C ALA A 74 -5.47 14.35 3.76
N ASP A 75 -6.56 13.73 3.31
CA ASP A 75 -7.93 14.10 3.65
C ASP A 75 -8.19 13.91 5.16
N ASP A 76 -7.77 12.78 5.74
CA ASP A 76 -7.87 12.52 7.18
C ASP A 76 -7.18 13.61 8.02
N ILE A 77 -6.01 14.10 7.58
CA ILE A 77 -5.31 15.20 8.25
C ILE A 77 -6.09 16.50 8.15
N ASN A 78 -6.67 16.80 6.99
CA ASN A 78 -7.45 18.01 6.78
C ASN A 78 -8.69 18.02 7.68
N ASP A 79 -9.39 16.90 7.79
CA ASP A 79 -10.57 16.78 8.63
C ASP A 79 -10.23 17.01 10.12
N ILE A 80 -9.12 16.46 10.62
CA ILE A 80 -8.64 16.70 11.99
C ILE A 80 -8.33 18.18 12.25
N VAL A 81 -7.83 18.91 11.24
CA VAL A 81 -7.51 20.33 11.37
C VAL A 81 -8.76 21.19 11.30
N LEU A 82 -9.75 20.80 10.50
CA LEU A 82 -11.02 21.51 10.36
C LEU A 82 -11.94 21.31 11.57
N GLU A 83 -11.94 20.16 12.22
CA GLU A 83 -12.71 19.90 13.46
C GLU A 83 -12.18 20.68 14.69
N LYS A 84 -10.98 21.25 14.60
CA LYS A 84 -10.36 22.02 15.70
C LYS A 84 -10.58 23.53 15.63
N ASN A 85 -11.40 24.01 14.68
CA ASN A 85 -11.75 25.42 14.50
C ASN A 85 -13.22 25.72 14.82
#